data_AF-A0A9N9MNH6-F1
#
_entry.id   AF-A0A9N9MNH6-F1
#
_cell.length_a   1.000
_cell.length_b   1.000
_cell.length_c   1.000
_cell.angle_alpha   90.00
_cell.angle_beta   90.00
_cell.angle_gamma   90.00
#
_symmetry.space_group_name_H-M   'P 1'
#
loop_
_entity.id
_entity.type
_entity.pdbx_description
1 polymer ?
#
loop_
_entity_poly.entity_id
_entity_poly.type
_entity_poly.pdbx_seq_one_letter_code
_entity_poly.pdbx_strand_id
1 'polypeptide(L)'
;MPCDLCHTEEENDESHRDSAVHRFNYMLQQYQKNKRQCTDSNGVELQIDVKKLNGFSYDFTREPNNKGTHYLNMTPKTLKQHGNQVEFECRIKNARTRKRDPIVVTYAGVLYPYMLYSMTDPGGHTDQENFFVVEAGRTNTYTVKLKLEENNVSNYKIPILFTVQTLNKNLDKKDKGEQFSFARSIVVAIHDLVIKEHQIEKSPFTNNPWGIIENLMPPVKVEKLKPGYVTLNNYVEFWHVLLWLEEMCTEIGLSCYNMENVNLAYVDGGCLKLEVPGLAEKRPSVIKGDRIEIKVHGDHTAYQGVIFKVEDKYCVITGLHPDIVTNIQQCPKLEMDVRFRLGRIHYERMHRGVEQVEINGFLRQLFPSDAPRKNIRQPITIGRNELFNKQIYTNQEQMTAVEKIVNNTSKGAPYIVYGPPGTGML
;
A
#
# COMPACT_ATOMS: atom_id res chain seq x y z
N MET A 1 2.84 28.20 17.96
CA MET A 1 1.74 27.47 17.29
C MET A 1 2.21 26.04 17.02
N PRO A 2 1.36 25.02 17.15
CA PRO A 2 1.71 23.64 16.81
C PRO A 2 2.07 23.56 15.33
N CYS A 3 2.95 22.61 14.98
CA CYS A 3 3.36 22.43 13.60
C CYS A 3 2.33 21.61 12.81
N ASP A 4 1.78 22.19 11.73
CA ASP A 4 0.83 21.53 10.81
C ASP A 4 1.41 20.32 10.06
N LEU A 5 2.73 20.11 10.10
CA LEU A 5 3.43 19.01 9.42
C LEU A 5 3.78 17.87 10.37
N CYS A 6 4.11 18.19 11.63
CA CYS A 6 4.53 17.22 12.63
C CYS A 6 3.41 16.82 13.58
N HIS A 7 2.39 17.65 13.70
CA HIS A 7 1.29 17.50 14.64
C HIS A 7 1.79 17.14 16.06
N THR A 8 2.90 17.75 16.48
CA THR A 8 3.48 17.68 17.82
C THR A 8 2.97 18.86 18.65
N GLU A 9 2.92 18.68 19.98
CA GLU A 9 2.61 19.76 20.94
C GLU A 9 3.78 20.76 21.09
N GLU A 10 4.91 20.49 20.45
CA GLU A 10 6.08 21.36 20.42
C GLU A 10 5.78 22.68 19.71
N GLU A 11 6.35 23.78 20.22
CA GLU A 11 6.28 25.07 19.54
C GLU A 11 6.97 24.98 18.18
N ASN A 12 6.30 25.44 17.12
CA ASN A 12 6.87 25.55 15.76
C ASN A 12 7.91 26.68 15.66
N ASP A 13 8.98 26.56 16.45
CA ASP A 13 10.15 27.41 16.49
C ASP A 13 11.23 26.96 15.50
N GLU A 14 12.34 27.71 15.38
CA GLU A 14 13.45 27.34 14.48
C GLU A 14 14.05 25.96 14.80
N SER A 15 14.10 25.60 16.09
CA SER A 15 14.66 24.31 16.51
C SER A 15 13.80 23.12 16.09
N HIS A 16 12.47 23.27 16.18
CA HIS A 16 11.51 22.28 15.72
C HIS A 16 11.55 22.14 14.19
N ARG A 17 11.66 23.26 13.46
CA ARG A 17 11.79 23.23 11.98
C ARG A 17 13.07 22.55 11.50
N ASP A 18 14.14 22.64 12.28
CA ASP A 18 15.40 21.94 12.04
C ASP A 18 15.42 20.50 12.60
N SER A 19 14.36 20.05 13.28
CA SER A 19 14.28 18.66 13.74
C SER A 19 14.25 17.69 12.54
N ALA A 20 14.80 16.49 12.74
CA ALA A 20 14.81 15.46 11.70
C ALA A 20 13.38 15.06 11.30
N VAL A 21 12.46 15.00 12.27
CA VAL A 21 11.04 14.66 12.07
C VAL A 21 10.31 15.73 11.26
N HIS A 22 10.56 17.01 11.53
CA HIS A 22 9.94 18.09 10.75
C HIS A 22 10.47 18.17 9.34
N ARG A 23 11.79 18.10 9.18
CA ARG A 23 12.40 18.05 7.84
C ARG A 23 11.90 16.86 7.04
N PHE A 24 11.73 15.72 7.70
CA PHE A 24 11.14 14.52 7.11
C PHE A 24 9.69 14.75 6.63
N ASN A 25 8.78 15.18 7.51
CA ASN A 25 7.37 15.39 7.18
C ASN A 25 7.16 16.50 6.15
N TYR A 26 7.95 17.57 6.23
CA TYR A 26 7.99 18.61 5.21
C TYR A 26 8.40 18.05 3.85
N MET A 27 9.52 17.32 3.79
CA MET A 27 10.01 16.73 2.54
C MET A 27 9.05 15.70 1.96
N LEU A 28 8.38 14.92 2.81
CA LEU A 28 7.34 13.98 2.40
C LEU A 28 6.15 14.70 1.77
N GLN A 29 5.67 15.76 2.41
CA GLN A 29 4.57 16.57 1.88
C GLN A 29 4.96 17.24 0.57
N GLN A 30 6.21 17.75 0.45
CA GLN A 30 6.73 18.30 -0.79
C GLN A 30 6.87 17.23 -1.88
N TYR A 31 7.29 16.01 -1.54
CA TYR A 31 7.37 14.90 -2.48
C TYR A 31 5.99 14.51 -3.05
N GLN A 32 4.96 14.52 -2.21
CA GLN A 32 3.58 14.21 -2.61
C GLN A 32 2.95 15.34 -3.44
N LYS A 33 3.06 16.60 -2.98
CA LYS A 33 2.45 17.78 -3.64
C LYS A 33 3.21 18.24 -4.88
N ASN A 34 4.54 18.18 -4.85
CA ASN A 34 5.42 18.70 -5.88
C ASN A 34 6.31 17.57 -6.44
N LYS A 35 5.71 16.68 -7.24
CA LYS A 35 6.42 15.68 -8.08
C LYS A 35 7.54 16.27 -8.99
N ARG A 36 7.73 17.60 -8.98
CA ARG A 36 8.73 18.37 -9.74
C ARG A 36 10.15 18.41 -9.12
N GLN A 37 10.36 18.05 -7.84
CA GLN A 37 11.72 18.05 -7.22
C GLN A 37 12.52 16.74 -7.43
N CYS A 38 12.34 16.11 -8.59
CA CYS A 38 12.99 14.85 -8.96
C CYS A 38 14.10 15.02 -10.03
N THR A 39 14.70 16.21 -10.11
CA THR A 39 15.75 16.52 -11.09
C THR A 39 17.10 16.67 -10.44
N ASP A 40 18.16 16.33 -11.17
CA ASP A 40 19.53 16.62 -10.78
C ASP A 40 19.65 18.15 -10.65
N SER A 41 20.11 18.62 -9.50
CA SER A 41 20.08 20.04 -9.14
C SER A 41 21.47 20.51 -8.74
N ASN A 42 21.78 21.77 -9.06
CA ASN A 42 23.02 22.44 -8.67
C ASN A 42 24.32 21.71 -9.06
N GLY A 43 24.28 20.88 -10.12
CA GLY A 43 25.41 20.09 -10.59
C GLY A 43 25.69 18.84 -9.75
N VAL A 44 24.70 18.34 -9.01
CA VAL A 44 24.74 17.05 -8.32
C VAL A 44 23.82 16.07 -9.04
N GLU A 45 24.38 14.96 -9.50
CA GLU A 45 23.69 13.92 -10.26
C GLU A 45 23.48 12.69 -9.38
N LEU A 46 22.27 12.13 -9.38
CA LEU A 46 21.99 10.84 -8.72
C LEU A 46 21.67 9.78 -9.77
N GLN A 47 22.54 8.77 -9.83
CA GLN A 47 22.33 7.57 -10.65
C GLN A 47 21.92 6.42 -9.74
N ILE A 48 20.92 5.66 -10.14
CA ILE A 48 20.49 4.45 -9.45
C ILE A 48 20.63 3.31 -10.44
N ASP A 49 21.32 2.26 -10.04
CA ASP A 49 21.42 1.01 -10.80
C ASP A 49 21.10 -0.16 -9.89
N VAL A 50 20.50 -1.21 -10.45
CA VAL A 50 20.33 -2.48 -9.74
C VAL A 50 21.65 -3.25 -9.76
N LYS A 51 22.08 -3.75 -8.60
CA LYS A 51 23.32 -4.52 -8.45
C LYS A 51 23.14 -5.89 -9.10
N LYS A 52 23.94 -6.16 -10.12
CA LYS A 52 23.92 -7.45 -10.85
C LYS A 52 24.44 -8.56 -9.95
N LEU A 53 23.54 -9.42 -9.49
CA LEU A 53 23.89 -10.68 -8.85
C LEU A 53 23.93 -11.78 -9.91
N ASN A 54 24.97 -12.60 -9.92
CA ASN A 54 25.10 -13.80 -10.76
C ASN A 54 24.97 -13.56 -12.29
N GLY A 55 25.29 -12.36 -12.78
CA GLY A 55 25.30 -12.05 -14.23
C GLY A 55 23.93 -11.87 -14.87
N PHE A 56 22.84 -11.83 -14.10
CA PHE A 56 21.49 -11.62 -14.63
C PHE A 56 21.27 -10.19 -15.12
N SER A 57 20.53 -10.06 -16.22
CA SER A 57 20.03 -8.77 -16.68
C SER A 57 18.66 -8.50 -16.08
N TYR A 58 18.51 -7.32 -15.47
CA TYR A 58 17.25 -6.87 -14.89
C TYR A 58 16.49 -5.99 -15.89
N ASP A 59 15.15 -6.09 -15.90
CA ASP A 59 14.29 -5.09 -16.53
C ASP A 59 14.18 -3.88 -15.59
N PHE A 60 15.23 -3.05 -15.62
CA PHE A 60 15.33 -1.86 -14.82
C PHE A 60 15.20 -0.63 -15.71
N THR A 61 14.12 0.11 -15.55
CA THR A 61 13.79 1.26 -16.41
C THR A 61 13.56 2.51 -15.58
N ARG A 62 13.86 3.66 -16.18
CA ARG A 62 13.54 4.98 -15.63
C ARG A 62 12.27 5.48 -16.29
N GLU A 63 11.33 5.98 -15.50
CA GLU A 63 10.05 6.45 -16.03
C GLU A 63 10.27 7.65 -16.97
N PRO A 64 9.80 7.61 -18.24
CA PRO A 64 10.10 8.67 -19.23
C PRO A 64 9.57 10.05 -18.83
N ASN A 65 8.39 10.08 -18.20
CA ASN A 65 7.67 11.31 -17.84
C ASN A 65 7.95 11.77 -16.41
N ASN A 66 8.60 10.94 -15.59
CA ASN A 66 8.90 11.22 -14.20
C ASN A 66 10.33 10.77 -13.88
N LYS A 67 11.26 11.70 -14.08
CA LYS A 67 12.71 11.49 -13.92
C LYS A 67 13.14 10.98 -12.54
N GLY A 68 12.24 10.93 -11.55
CA GLY A 68 12.52 10.49 -10.19
C GLY A 68 12.24 9.03 -9.87
N THR A 69 11.47 8.32 -10.70
CA THR A 69 11.05 6.95 -10.42
C THR A 69 11.82 5.95 -11.27
N HIS A 70 12.29 4.89 -10.61
CA HIS A 70 13.00 3.78 -11.22
C HIS A 70 12.20 2.51 -10.96
N TYR A 71 11.95 1.73 -12.01
CA TYR A 71 11.15 0.51 -11.95
C TYR A 71 12.04 -0.69 -12.18
N LEU A 72 11.94 -1.67 -11.29
CA LEU A 72 12.51 -3.00 -11.45
C LEU A 72 11.37 -4.00 -11.57
N ASN A 73 11.23 -4.62 -12.73
CA ASN A 73 10.31 -5.74 -12.93
C ASN A 73 11.05 -7.06 -12.74
N MET A 74 10.48 -7.97 -11.96
CA MET A 74 11.01 -9.32 -11.81
C MET A 74 9.93 -10.33 -11.43
N THR A 75 10.18 -11.61 -11.71
CA THR A 75 9.27 -12.69 -11.30
C THR A 75 9.61 -13.18 -9.90
N PRO A 76 8.64 -13.78 -9.17
CA PRO A 76 8.92 -14.47 -7.92
C PRO A 76 10.03 -15.52 -8.05
N LYS A 77 10.11 -16.21 -9.20
CA LYS A 77 11.15 -17.21 -9.48
C LYS A 77 12.55 -16.57 -9.53
N THR A 78 12.67 -15.45 -10.24
CA THR A 78 13.92 -14.69 -10.33
C THR A 78 14.36 -14.22 -8.94
N LEU A 79 13.44 -13.68 -8.14
CA LEU A 79 13.74 -13.25 -6.78
C LEU A 79 14.27 -14.39 -5.88
N LYS A 80 13.69 -15.60 -5.97
CA LYS A 80 14.20 -16.77 -5.21
C LYS A 80 15.63 -17.11 -5.58
N GLN A 81 15.99 -17.03 -6.87
CA GLN A 81 17.35 -17.29 -7.34
C GLN A 81 18.37 -16.29 -6.77
N HIS A 82 17.91 -15.12 -6.33
CA HIS A 82 18.73 -14.09 -5.67
C HIS A 82 18.69 -14.16 -4.13
N GLY A 83 18.09 -15.20 -3.55
CA GLY A 83 18.01 -15.36 -2.09
C GLY A 83 17.03 -14.39 -1.43
N ASN A 84 15.92 -14.07 -2.11
CA ASN A 84 14.87 -13.16 -1.64
C ASN A 84 15.37 -11.75 -1.29
N GLN A 85 16.43 -11.31 -1.96
CA GLN A 85 17.02 -9.99 -1.77
C GLN A 85 17.37 -9.34 -3.10
N VAL A 86 17.27 -8.02 -3.14
CA VAL A 86 17.68 -7.18 -4.25
C VAL A 86 18.44 -5.98 -3.68
N GLU A 87 19.56 -5.64 -4.30
CA GLU A 87 20.38 -4.49 -3.93
C GLU A 87 20.44 -3.48 -5.07
N PHE A 88 20.41 -2.20 -4.73
CA PHE A 88 20.52 -1.07 -5.64
C PHE A 88 21.70 -0.20 -5.22
N GLU A 89 22.49 0.23 -6.20
CA GLU A 89 23.58 1.16 -6.02
C GLU A 89 23.10 2.57 -6.38
N CYS A 90 22.98 3.42 -5.37
CA CYS A 90 22.65 4.83 -5.50
C CYS A 90 23.94 5.66 -5.48
N ARG A 91 24.35 6.15 -6.65
CA ARG A 91 25.61 6.87 -6.86
C ARG A 91 25.37 8.38 -6.94
N ILE A 92 25.84 9.13 -5.95
CA ILE A 92 25.85 10.59 -5.96
C ILE A 92 27.15 11.07 -6.58
N LYS A 93 27.05 11.78 -7.71
CA LYS A 93 28.18 12.38 -8.41
C LYS A 93 28.15 13.89 -8.30
N ASN A 94 29.29 14.47 -7.91
CA ASN A 94 29.49 15.91 -7.95
C ASN A 94 29.96 16.32 -9.35
N ALA A 95 29.04 16.77 -10.21
CA ALA A 95 29.33 17.22 -11.57
C ALA A 95 29.82 18.68 -11.64
N ARG A 96 30.05 19.37 -10.50
CA ARG A 96 30.49 20.79 -10.42
C ARG A 96 31.99 20.97 -10.71
N THR A 97 32.50 20.33 -11.76
CA THR A 97 33.93 20.27 -12.11
C THR A 97 34.56 21.65 -12.38
N ARG A 98 33.79 22.61 -12.89
CA ARG A 98 34.26 23.98 -13.16
C ARG A 98 34.49 24.82 -11.91
N LYS A 99 33.77 24.55 -10.82
CA LYS A 99 33.87 25.30 -9.54
C LYS A 99 34.89 24.70 -8.58
N ARG A 100 35.27 23.42 -8.75
CA ARG A 100 36.18 22.65 -7.86
C ARG A 100 35.75 22.61 -6.38
N ASP A 101 34.48 22.88 -6.15
CA ASP A 101 33.84 22.93 -4.84
C ASP A 101 33.36 21.52 -4.45
N PRO A 102 33.72 21.04 -3.24
CA PRO A 102 33.18 19.80 -2.72
C PRO A 102 31.71 19.99 -2.32
N ILE A 103 30.99 18.88 -2.26
CA ILE A 103 29.67 18.81 -1.64
C ILE A 103 29.75 17.87 -0.43
N VAL A 104 28.92 18.11 0.57
CA VAL A 104 28.77 17.22 1.72
C VAL A 104 27.38 16.61 1.66
N VAL A 105 27.31 15.29 1.61
CA VAL A 105 26.05 14.58 1.83
C VAL A 105 25.82 14.57 3.33
N THR A 106 24.81 15.31 3.78
CA THR A 106 24.46 15.48 5.19
C THR A 106 23.38 14.53 5.67
N TYR A 107 22.66 13.93 4.73
CA TYR A 107 21.69 12.88 5.02
C TYR A 107 21.53 11.97 3.80
N ALA A 108 21.43 10.68 4.06
CA ALA A 108 21.11 9.67 3.07
C ALA A 108 20.29 8.56 3.75
N GLY A 109 19.05 8.34 3.31
CA GLY A 109 18.18 7.39 3.97
C GLY A 109 16.93 7.03 3.18
N VAL A 110 16.21 6.02 3.67
CA VAL A 110 14.88 5.67 3.18
C VAL A 110 13.83 6.43 3.98
N LEU A 111 12.95 7.15 3.30
CA LEU A 111 11.95 8.03 3.91
C LEU A 111 10.97 7.26 4.81
N TYR A 112 10.62 6.02 4.49
CA TYR A 112 9.70 5.24 5.33
C TYR A 112 10.39 4.01 5.87
N PRO A 113 11.28 4.06 6.87
CA PRO A 113 11.98 2.87 7.35
C PRO A 113 10.99 1.73 7.60
N TYR A 114 11.09 0.68 6.81
CA TYR A 114 10.24 -0.50 6.88
C TYR A 114 11.16 -1.71 6.98
N MET A 115 10.75 -2.74 7.73
CA MET A 115 11.64 -3.87 8.03
C MET A 115 12.15 -4.61 6.79
N LEU A 116 11.53 -4.38 5.62
CA LEU A 116 11.91 -4.98 4.36
C LEU A 116 13.05 -4.26 3.64
N TYR A 117 13.36 -3.01 3.97
CA TYR A 117 14.42 -2.28 3.27
C TYR A 117 15.33 -1.47 4.18
N SER A 118 16.59 -1.41 3.77
CA SER A 118 17.65 -0.71 4.48
C SER A 118 18.53 0.05 3.50
N MET A 119 19.26 1.04 4.00
CA MET A 119 20.25 1.77 3.22
C MET A 119 21.56 1.80 3.98
N THR A 120 22.67 1.55 3.30
CA THR A 120 24.01 1.65 3.85
C THR A 120 24.79 2.74 3.14
N ASP A 121 25.59 3.47 3.91
CA ASP A 121 26.49 4.50 3.43
C ASP A 121 27.75 3.93 2.73
N PRO A 122 28.63 4.76 2.13
CA PRO A 122 29.86 4.31 1.49
C PRO A 122 30.84 3.58 2.42
N GLY A 123 30.74 3.78 3.73
CA GLY A 123 31.51 3.07 4.75
C GLY A 123 30.86 1.76 5.20
N GLY A 124 29.66 1.43 4.70
CA GLY A 124 28.90 0.25 5.07
C GLY A 124 28.07 0.41 6.34
N HIS A 125 27.95 1.62 6.89
CA HIS A 125 27.14 1.87 8.08
C HIS A 125 25.67 2.08 7.69
N THR A 126 24.77 1.62 8.55
CA THR A 126 23.33 1.84 8.45
C THR A 126 22.86 3.11 9.16
N ASP A 127 23.75 3.76 9.92
CA ASP A 127 23.43 4.91 10.76
C ASP A 127 23.44 6.20 9.92
N GLN A 128 22.37 6.99 10.03
CA GLN A 128 22.09 8.15 9.16
C GLN A 128 22.87 9.42 9.54
N GLU A 129 23.89 9.31 10.40
CA GLU A 129 24.59 10.45 11.00
C GLU A 129 25.97 10.74 10.39
N ASN A 130 26.42 9.92 9.44
CA ASN A 130 27.72 10.08 8.80
C ASN A 130 27.69 11.10 7.65
N PHE A 131 28.59 12.08 7.71
CA PHE A 131 28.79 13.05 6.64
C PHE A 131 29.80 12.55 5.63
N PHE A 132 29.45 12.56 4.34
CA PHE A 132 30.36 12.15 3.28
C PHE A 132 30.66 13.31 2.33
N VAL A 133 31.94 13.67 2.23
CA VAL A 133 32.42 14.68 1.28
C VAL A 133 32.58 14.04 -0.10
N VAL A 134 32.03 14.67 -1.13
CA VAL A 134 32.20 14.28 -2.54
C VAL A 134 32.94 15.41 -3.26
N GLU A 135 34.22 15.17 -3.56
CA GLU A 135 35.04 16.12 -4.33
C GLU A 135 34.50 16.31 -5.75
N ALA A 136 34.83 17.44 -6.37
CA ALA A 136 34.39 17.74 -7.73
C ALA A 136 34.84 16.65 -8.72
N GLY A 137 33.89 16.10 -9.49
CA GLY A 137 34.10 14.99 -10.42
C GLY A 137 34.09 13.60 -9.78
N ARG A 138 34.02 13.48 -8.45
CA ARG A 138 33.96 12.20 -7.74
C ARG A 138 32.52 11.75 -7.50
N THR A 139 32.38 10.50 -7.11
CA THR A 139 31.10 9.82 -6.88
C THR A 139 31.19 9.00 -5.60
N ASN A 140 30.17 9.09 -4.75
CA ASN A 140 29.99 8.20 -3.59
C ASN A 140 28.78 7.29 -3.83
N THR A 141 28.91 6.03 -3.41
CA THR A 141 27.90 4.99 -3.64
C THR A 141 27.26 4.59 -2.32
N TYR A 142 25.93 4.62 -2.30
CA TYR A 142 25.10 4.15 -1.21
C TYR A 142 24.37 2.89 -1.67
N THR A 143 24.21 1.90 -0.80
CA THR A 143 23.52 0.66 -1.17
C THR A 143 22.14 0.63 -0.53
N VAL A 144 21.09 0.48 -1.33
CA VAL A 144 19.72 0.27 -0.87
C VAL A 144 19.39 -1.20 -1.06
N LYS A 145 18.91 -1.85 0.00
CA LYS A 145 18.61 -3.29 0.01
C LYS A 145 17.13 -3.50 0.28
N LEU A 146 16.50 -4.36 -0.52
CA LEU A 146 15.20 -4.95 -0.27
C LEU A 146 15.41 -6.42 0.10
N LYS A 147 14.87 -6.87 1.24
CA LYS A 147 14.91 -8.26 1.70
C LYS A 147 13.49 -8.69 2.08
N LEU A 148 13.02 -9.79 1.49
CA LEU A 148 11.70 -10.35 1.74
C LEU A 148 11.82 -11.69 2.48
N GLU A 149 11.00 -11.88 3.52
CA GLU A 149 10.92 -13.15 4.24
C GLU A 149 10.15 -14.21 3.43
N GLU A 150 9.14 -13.77 2.68
CA GLU A 150 8.30 -14.62 1.83
C GLU A 150 8.17 -14.05 0.40
N ASN A 151 7.89 -14.94 -0.54
CA ASN A 151 7.68 -14.60 -1.95
C ASN A 151 6.29 -14.00 -2.20
N ASN A 152 6.11 -12.76 -1.77
CA ASN A 152 4.88 -12.04 -1.96
C ASN A 152 4.87 -11.35 -3.33
N VAL A 153 3.85 -11.68 -4.13
CA VAL A 153 3.53 -10.98 -5.39
C VAL A 153 2.98 -9.61 -5.02
N SER A 154 3.74 -8.55 -5.26
CA SER A 154 3.40 -7.18 -4.85
C SER A 154 4.31 -6.15 -5.52
N ASN A 155 3.93 -4.87 -5.38
CA ASN A 155 4.76 -3.72 -5.69
C ASN A 155 5.37 -3.15 -4.40
N TYR A 156 6.69 -3.03 -4.36
CA TYR A 156 7.43 -2.44 -3.25
C TYR A 156 7.99 -1.09 -3.67
N LYS A 157 7.44 -0.02 -3.11
CA LYS A 157 7.91 1.35 -3.36
C LYS A 157 8.88 1.76 -2.25
N ILE A 158 10.12 2.01 -2.63
CA ILE A 158 11.22 2.40 -1.74
C ILE A 158 11.57 3.88 -2.02
N PRO A 159 11.06 4.82 -1.20
CA PRO A 159 11.35 6.24 -1.36
C PRO A 159 12.66 6.60 -0.66
N ILE A 160 13.66 7.03 -1.42
CA ILE A 160 14.98 7.40 -0.89
C ILE A 160 15.15 8.92 -0.91
N LEU A 161 15.86 9.45 0.07
CA LEU A 161 16.15 10.87 0.22
C LEU A 161 17.64 11.09 0.42
N PHE A 162 18.15 12.10 -0.27
CA PHE A 162 19.48 12.64 -0.03
C PHE A 162 19.39 14.13 0.28
N THR A 163 20.14 14.58 1.28
CA THR A 163 20.34 16.00 1.57
C THR A 163 21.80 16.33 1.37
N VAL A 164 22.06 17.38 0.61
CA VAL A 164 23.39 17.79 0.20
C VAL A 164 23.59 19.26 0.54
N GLN A 165 24.75 19.57 1.11
CA GLN A 165 25.22 20.92 1.32
C GLN A 165 26.39 21.21 0.38
N THR A 166 26.31 22.32 -0.34
CA THR A 166 27.43 22.79 -1.16
C THR A 166 28.43 23.55 -0.29
N LEU A 167 29.73 23.32 -0.48
CA LEU A 167 30.78 24.12 0.13
C LEU A 167 31.32 25.09 -0.93
N ASN A 168 31.48 26.37 -0.58
CA ASN A 168 32.09 27.36 -1.47
C ASN A 168 33.53 27.61 -1.01
N LYS A 169 34.53 27.35 -1.85
CA LYS A 169 35.94 27.60 -1.50
C LYS A 169 36.34 29.08 -1.55
N ASN A 170 35.54 29.96 -2.18
CA ASN A 170 35.84 31.40 -2.25
C ASN A 170 35.22 32.15 -1.05
N LEU A 171 36.08 32.51 -0.09
CA LEU A 171 35.74 33.08 1.23
C LEU A 171 35.26 34.55 1.24
N ASP A 172 35.13 35.22 0.08
CA ASP A 172 34.92 36.67 0.00
C ASP A 172 33.46 37.14 -0.09
N LYS A 173 32.48 36.24 0.09
CA LYS A 173 31.07 36.64 0.26
C LYS A 173 30.41 35.83 1.37
N LYS A 174 29.48 36.50 2.06
CA LYS A 174 28.56 36.00 3.08
C LYS A 174 27.58 34.91 2.56
N ASP A 175 28.02 34.05 1.65
CA ASP A 175 27.22 32.96 1.08
C ASP A 175 27.36 31.72 1.97
N LYS A 176 26.40 31.54 2.88
CA LYS A 176 26.16 30.25 3.53
C LYS A 176 25.88 29.24 2.41
N GLY A 177 26.69 28.20 2.29
CA GLY A 177 26.54 27.18 1.25
C GLY A 177 25.10 26.68 1.13
N GLU A 178 24.60 26.50 -0.08
CA GLU A 178 23.22 26.08 -0.32
C GLU A 178 23.04 24.63 0.11
N GLN A 179 22.07 24.38 0.99
CA GLN A 179 21.59 23.06 1.35
C GLN A 179 20.31 22.77 0.57
N PHE A 180 20.23 21.59 -0.03
CA PHE A 180 19.04 21.14 -0.74
C PHE A 180 18.90 19.64 -0.61
N SER A 181 17.68 19.15 -0.80
CA SER A 181 17.34 17.74 -0.75
C SER A 181 16.67 17.32 -2.04
N PHE A 182 16.88 16.07 -2.44
CA PHE A 182 16.17 15.47 -3.55
C PHE A 182 15.79 14.03 -3.21
N ALA A 183 14.59 13.65 -3.64
CA ALA A 183 14.05 12.32 -3.43
C ALA A 183 14.01 11.54 -4.74
N ARG A 184 14.08 10.22 -4.65
CA ARG A 184 13.82 9.27 -5.74
C ARG A 184 12.94 8.14 -5.21
N SER A 185 12.27 7.44 -6.10
CA SER A 185 11.54 6.23 -5.75
C SER A 185 12.04 5.07 -6.58
N ILE A 186 12.36 3.98 -5.90
CA ILE A 186 12.64 2.69 -6.53
C ILE A 186 11.39 1.83 -6.34
N VAL A 187 10.76 1.40 -7.43
CA VAL A 187 9.59 0.54 -7.44
C VAL A 187 10.05 -0.85 -7.86
N VAL A 188 9.89 -1.84 -7.00
CA VAL A 188 10.17 -3.24 -7.30
C VAL A 188 8.84 -3.96 -7.48
N ALA A 189 8.51 -4.29 -8.72
CA ALA A 189 7.30 -5.01 -9.09
C ALA A 189 7.62 -6.51 -9.22
N ILE A 190 7.08 -7.32 -8.33
CA ILE A 190 7.27 -8.78 -8.31
C ILE A 190 5.99 -9.44 -8.78
N HIS A 191 5.88 -9.77 -10.07
CA HIS A 191 4.70 -10.35 -10.71
C HIS A 191 5.07 -11.43 -11.74
N ASP A 192 4.15 -12.36 -12.01
CA ASP A 192 4.33 -13.40 -13.04
C ASP A 192 4.09 -12.88 -14.47
N LEU A 193 3.39 -11.76 -14.62
CA LEU A 193 3.15 -11.03 -15.86
C LEU A 193 3.59 -9.58 -15.70
N VAL A 194 4.20 -9.00 -16.75
CA VAL A 194 4.65 -7.60 -16.76
C VAL A 194 3.42 -6.70 -16.81
N ILE A 195 2.86 -6.36 -15.65
CA ILE A 195 1.91 -5.26 -15.54
C ILE A 195 2.74 -3.98 -15.62
N LYS A 196 2.92 -3.45 -16.84
CA LYS A 196 3.21 -2.02 -16.97
C LYS A 196 2.07 -1.34 -16.23
N GLU A 197 2.36 -0.48 -15.24
CA GLU A 197 1.36 0.43 -14.68
C GLU A 197 0.56 0.94 -15.88
N HIS A 198 -0.71 0.54 -15.97
CA HIS A 198 -1.58 1.14 -16.96
C HIS A 198 -1.44 2.63 -16.67
N GLN A 199 -0.96 3.40 -17.66
CA GLN A 199 -1.15 4.83 -17.57
C GLN A 199 -2.62 4.99 -17.26
N ILE A 200 -2.93 5.64 -16.14
CA ILE A 200 -4.29 5.90 -15.76
C ILE A 200 -4.81 6.85 -16.84
N GLU A 201 -5.30 6.28 -17.94
CA GLU A 201 -5.89 6.99 -19.04
C GLU A 201 -7.14 7.67 -18.50
N LYS A 202 -7.57 8.74 -19.17
CA LYS A 202 -8.83 9.40 -18.82
C LYS A 202 -9.92 8.33 -18.73
N SER A 203 -10.83 8.50 -17.79
CA SER A 203 -12.02 7.67 -17.64
C SER A 203 -12.59 7.41 -19.03
N PRO A 204 -12.55 6.18 -19.56
CA PRO A 204 -12.93 5.92 -20.95
C PRO A 204 -14.38 6.40 -21.19
N PHE A 205 -15.22 6.19 -20.18
CA PHE A 205 -16.63 6.55 -20.20
C PHE A 205 -16.95 8.06 -20.20
N THR A 206 -16.15 8.88 -19.53
CA THR A 206 -16.41 10.34 -19.41
C THR A 206 -15.38 11.20 -20.13
N ASN A 207 -14.31 10.57 -20.60
CA ASN A 207 -13.08 11.19 -21.09
C ASN A 207 -12.49 12.24 -20.13
N ASN A 208 -12.82 12.16 -18.83
CA ASN A 208 -12.28 13.01 -17.78
C ASN A 208 -11.13 12.31 -17.07
N PRO A 209 -10.10 13.05 -16.58
CA PRO A 209 -9.12 12.47 -15.68
C PRO A 209 -9.81 11.91 -14.43
N TRP A 210 -9.34 10.76 -13.95
CA TRP A 210 -9.81 10.20 -12.69
C TRP A 210 -9.57 11.19 -11.55
N GLY A 211 -10.55 11.34 -10.65
CA GLY A 211 -10.43 12.22 -9.49
C GLY A 211 -9.26 11.82 -8.60
N ILE A 212 -8.51 12.79 -8.09
CA ILE A 212 -7.44 12.55 -7.10
C ILE A 212 -8.12 12.22 -5.77
N ILE A 213 -7.78 11.07 -5.17
CA ILE A 213 -8.36 10.58 -3.90
C ILE A 213 -8.30 11.63 -2.79
N GLU A 214 -7.23 12.44 -2.76
CA GLU A 214 -7.05 13.55 -1.80
C GLU A 214 -8.18 14.58 -1.83
N ASN A 215 -8.89 14.73 -2.95
CA ASN A 215 -10.01 15.67 -3.12
C ASN A 215 -11.38 15.06 -2.76
N LEU A 216 -11.45 13.75 -2.52
CA LEU A 216 -12.67 13.04 -2.13
C LEU A 216 -12.78 12.87 -0.61
N MET A 217 -11.68 13.10 0.12
CA MET A 217 -11.68 13.01 1.58
C MET A 217 -12.48 14.17 2.20
N PRO A 218 -13.44 13.89 3.10
CA PRO A 218 -13.96 14.91 4.00
C PRO A 218 -12.79 15.45 4.84
N PRO A 219 -12.78 16.74 5.22
CA PRO A 219 -11.80 17.27 6.16
C PRO A 219 -12.04 16.67 7.54
N VAL A 220 -11.52 15.46 7.78
CA VAL A 220 -11.47 14.86 9.10
C VAL A 220 -10.31 15.52 9.85
N LYS A 221 -10.53 15.94 11.10
CA LYS A 221 -9.46 16.50 11.93
C LYS A 221 -8.34 15.46 12.07
N VAL A 222 -7.23 15.69 11.36
CA VAL A 222 -6.10 14.78 11.16
C VAL A 222 -5.52 14.25 12.49
N GLU A 223 -5.65 15.02 13.57
CA GLU A 223 -5.18 14.64 14.92
C GLU A 223 -5.72 13.29 15.42
N LYS A 224 -6.91 12.86 14.96
CA LYS A 224 -7.54 11.60 15.40
C LYS A 224 -7.20 10.38 14.53
N LEU A 225 -6.50 10.58 13.41
CA LEU A 225 -6.21 9.56 12.39
C LEU A 225 -4.73 9.17 12.34
N LYS A 226 -3.92 9.54 13.35
CA LYS A 226 -2.51 9.15 13.40
C LYS A 226 -2.38 7.62 13.25
N PRO A 227 -1.65 7.12 12.22
CA PRO A 227 -1.41 5.69 12.06
C PRO A 227 -0.79 5.11 13.34
N GLY A 228 -1.37 4.00 13.83
CA GLY A 228 -0.83 3.27 15.00
C GLY A 228 -1.44 3.61 16.37
N TYR A 229 -2.40 4.53 16.47
CA TYR A 229 -3.01 4.90 17.77
C TYR A 229 -4.54 4.82 17.73
N VAL A 230 -5.09 3.61 17.55
CA VAL A 230 -6.50 3.35 17.88
C VAL A 230 -6.61 3.24 19.40
N THR A 231 -7.50 4.01 19.98
CA THR A 231 -7.77 4.11 21.41
C THR A 231 -9.27 3.89 21.65
N LEU A 232 -9.63 3.72 22.91
CA LEU A 232 -11.03 3.63 23.32
C LEU A 232 -11.85 4.87 22.88
N ASN A 233 -11.23 6.04 22.80
CA ASN A 233 -11.92 7.31 22.52
C ASN A 233 -12.04 7.66 21.03
N ASN A 234 -11.23 7.05 20.15
CA ASN A 234 -11.28 7.31 18.70
C ASN A 234 -11.60 6.07 17.87
N TYR A 235 -11.87 4.90 18.49
CA TYR A 235 -12.11 3.64 17.78
C TYR A 235 -13.12 3.77 16.64
N VAL A 236 -14.32 4.29 16.92
CA VAL A 236 -15.40 4.37 15.93
C VAL A 236 -15.00 5.30 14.78
N GLU A 237 -14.67 6.56 15.08
CA GLU A 237 -14.28 7.56 14.09
C GLU A 237 -13.09 7.08 13.23
N PHE A 238 -12.07 6.50 13.86
CA PHE A 238 -10.89 5.97 13.17
C PHE A 238 -11.25 4.87 12.17
N TRP A 239 -12.02 3.86 12.59
CA TRP A 239 -12.36 2.74 11.73
C TRP A 239 -13.35 3.13 10.63
N HIS A 240 -14.31 4.03 10.88
CA HIS A 240 -15.16 4.56 9.83
C HIS A 240 -14.34 5.27 8.74
N VAL A 241 -13.35 6.07 9.12
CA VAL A 241 -12.51 6.76 8.14
C VAL A 241 -11.68 5.78 7.32
N LEU A 242 -11.04 4.79 7.95
CA LEU A 242 -10.30 3.78 7.21
C LEU A 242 -11.20 2.98 6.25
N LEU A 243 -12.41 2.63 6.68
CA LEU A 243 -13.38 1.91 5.84
C LEU A 243 -13.82 2.77 4.64
N TRP A 244 -14.09 4.07 4.83
CA TRP A 244 -14.42 4.97 3.72
C TRP A 244 -13.26 5.13 2.73
N LEU A 245 -12.02 5.19 3.23
CA LEU A 245 -10.84 5.24 2.36
C LEU A 245 -10.70 3.95 1.55
N GLU A 246 -10.88 2.80 2.19
CA GLU A 246 -10.84 1.50 1.50
C GLU A 246 -11.98 1.37 0.47
N GLU A 247 -13.20 1.83 0.79
CA GLU A 247 -14.32 1.92 -0.17
C GLU A 247 -13.93 2.73 -1.41
N MET A 248 -13.37 3.92 -1.22
CA MET A 248 -12.95 4.81 -2.32
C MET A 248 -11.84 4.18 -3.15
N CYS A 249 -10.81 3.62 -2.51
CA CYS A 249 -9.72 2.92 -3.19
C CYS A 249 -10.23 1.71 -3.98
N THR A 250 -11.17 0.96 -3.41
CA THR A 250 -11.77 -0.21 -4.08
C THR A 250 -12.62 0.21 -5.27
N GLU A 251 -13.47 1.24 -5.14
CA GLU A 251 -14.26 1.79 -6.25
C GLU A 251 -13.38 2.25 -7.41
N ILE A 252 -12.28 2.97 -7.10
CA ILE A 252 -11.31 3.41 -8.11
C ILE A 252 -10.57 2.21 -8.71
N GLY A 253 -10.18 1.23 -7.91
CA GLY A 253 -9.54 0.01 -8.39
C GLY A 253 -10.43 -0.76 -9.36
N LEU A 254 -11.71 -0.97 -9.02
CA LEU A 254 -12.69 -1.62 -9.91
C LEU A 254 -12.81 -0.91 -11.25
N SER A 255 -12.63 0.40 -11.27
CA SER A 255 -12.73 1.20 -12.48
C SER A 255 -11.67 0.88 -13.53
N CYS A 256 -10.55 0.25 -13.15
CA CYS A 256 -9.54 -0.27 -14.07
C CYS A 256 -10.07 -1.40 -14.97
N TYR A 257 -11.18 -2.05 -14.59
CA TYR A 257 -11.85 -3.07 -15.41
C TYR A 257 -12.96 -2.51 -16.30
N ASN A 258 -13.17 -1.20 -16.31
CA ASN A 258 -14.13 -0.60 -17.24
C ASN A 258 -13.66 -0.80 -18.67
N MET A 259 -14.58 -1.19 -19.55
CA MET A 259 -14.27 -1.51 -20.94
C MET A 259 -15.32 -0.93 -21.87
N GLU A 260 -14.92 -0.66 -23.11
CA GLU A 260 -15.79 -0.17 -24.18
C GLU A 260 -15.69 -1.13 -25.36
N ASN A 261 -16.72 -1.14 -26.20
CA ASN A 261 -16.78 -1.98 -27.40
C ASN A 261 -16.57 -3.48 -27.10
N VAL A 262 -17.09 -3.96 -25.97
CA VAL A 262 -16.99 -5.37 -25.59
C VAL A 262 -18.28 -6.11 -25.93
N ASN A 263 -18.16 -7.41 -26.21
CA ASN A 263 -19.32 -8.27 -26.40
C ASN A 263 -19.58 -9.09 -25.13
N LEU A 264 -20.85 -9.31 -24.83
CA LEU A 264 -21.29 -10.21 -23.76
C LEU A 264 -21.92 -11.46 -24.37
N ALA A 265 -21.59 -12.61 -23.81
CA ALA A 265 -22.20 -13.88 -24.22
C ALA A 265 -23.40 -14.20 -23.33
N TYR A 266 -24.53 -14.54 -23.94
CA TYR A 266 -25.66 -15.08 -23.19
C TYR A 266 -25.31 -16.44 -22.56
N VAL A 267 -25.74 -16.64 -21.32
CA VAL A 267 -25.67 -17.90 -20.58
C VAL A 267 -27.06 -18.23 -20.07
N ASP A 268 -27.34 -19.53 -19.88
CA ASP A 268 -28.61 -20.02 -19.36
C ASP A 268 -29.11 -19.27 -18.11
N GLY A 269 -30.42 -19.18 -17.98
CA GLY A 269 -31.08 -18.53 -16.84
C GLY A 269 -31.03 -17.01 -16.86
N GLY A 270 -30.86 -16.39 -18.04
CA GLY A 270 -30.85 -14.92 -18.18
C GLY A 270 -29.58 -14.26 -17.66
N CYS A 271 -28.50 -15.04 -17.53
CA CYS A 271 -27.20 -14.52 -17.12
C CYS A 271 -26.36 -14.13 -18.34
N LEU A 272 -25.45 -13.19 -18.18
CA LEU A 272 -24.50 -12.81 -19.21
C LEU A 272 -23.07 -13.08 -18.75
N LYS A 273 -22.21 -13.50 -19.67
CA LYS A 273 -20.80 -13.75 -19.43
C LYS A 273 -19.96 -12.68 -20.12
N LEU A 274 -19.09 -12.06 -19.36
CA LEU A 274 -18.15 -11.03 -19.79
C LEU A 274 -16.72 -11.54 -19.56
N GLU A 275 -15.86 -11.44 -20.57
CA GLU A 275 -14.43 -11.64 -20.40
C GLU A 275 -13.79 -10.37 -19.84
N VAL A 276 -13.01 -10.50 -18.78
CA VAL A 276 -12.34 -9.38 -18.10
C VAL A 276 -10.84 -9.68 -18.07
N PRO A 277 -10.03 -9.03 -18.92
CA PRO A 277 -8.58 -9.17 -18.91
C PRO A 277 -7.98 -8.79 -17.55
N GLY A 278 -7.01 -9.57 -17.06
CA GLY A 278 -6.33 -9.29 -15.78
C GLY A 278 -7.12 -9.65 -14.52
N LEU A 279 -8.30 -10.28 -14.64
CA LEU A 279 -9.11 -10.68 -13.48
C LEU A 279 -8.46 -11.75 -12.58
N ALA A 280 -7.71 -12.68 -13.18
CA ALA A 280 -6.99 -13.76 -12.49
C ALA A 280 -5.93 -13.25 -11.50
N GLU A 281 -5.46 -12.00 -11.67
CA GLU A 281 -4.37 -11.39 -10.90
C GLU A 281 -4.81 -10.95 -9.49
N LYS A 282 -6.06 -11.26 -9.10
CA LYS A 282 -6.68 -11.05 -7.79
C LYS A 282 -6.74 -9.60 -7.30
N ARG A 283 -6.04 -8.61 -7.87
CA ARG A 283 -6.10 -7.22 -7.41
C ARG A 283 -6.08 -6.21 -8.56
N PRO A 284 -7.05 -5.27 -8.62
CA PRO A 284 -8.22 -5.14 -7.72
C PRO A 284 -9.18 -6.34 -7.84
N SER A 285 -9.78 -6.80 -6.73
CA SER A 285 -10.66 -7.97 -6.77
C SER A 285 -12.07 -7.56 -7.17
N VAL A 286 -12.57 -8.00 -8.32
CA VAL A 286 -14.01 -8.08 -8.55
C VAL A 286 -14.54 -9.25 -7.72
N ILE A 287 -15.59 -9.01 -6.92
CA ILE A 287 -16.18 -10.03 -6.06
C ILE A 287 -17.65 -10.26 -6.40
N LYS A 288 -18.17 -11.41 -5.96
CA LYS A 288 -19.60 -11.69 -6.00
C LYS A 288 -20.37 -10.61 -5.22
N GLY A 289 -21.39 -10.03 -5.86
CA GLY A 289 -22.22 -8.97 -5.29
C GLY A 289 -21.82 -7.56 -5.70
N ASP A 290 -20.68 -7.38 -6.37
CA ASP A 290 -20.35 -6.11 -7.03
C ASP A 290 -21.37 -5.78 -8.11
N ARG A 291 -21.50 -4.49 -8.39
CA ARG A 291 -22.45 -3.97 -9.37
C ARG A 291 -21.74 -3.75 -10.70
N ILE A 292 -22.49 -3.90 -11.77
CA ILE A 292 -22.02 -3.60 -13.11
C ILE A 292 -23.08 -2.79 -13.85
N GLU A 293 -22.68 -1.70 -14.48
CA GLU A 293 -23.50 -0.91 -15.39
C GLU A 293 -23.11 -1.30 -16.82
N ILE A 294 -24.11 -1.56 -17.65
CA ILE A 294 -23.93 -2.00 -19.04
C ILE A 294 -24.80 -1.12 -19.93
N LYS A 295 -24.24 -0.58 -21.00
CA LYS A 295 -24.99 0.18 -22.02
C LYS A 295 -24.58 -0.27 -23.41
N VAL A 296 -25.50 -0.15 -24.37
CA VAL A 296 -25.15 -0.37 -25.78
C VAL A 296 -24.17 0.72 -26.20
N HIS A 297 -23.13 0.36 -26.97
CA HIS A 297 -22.13 1.32 -27.42
C HIS A 297 -22.81 2.42 -28.27
N GLY A 298 -22.52 3.68 -27.95
CA GLY A 298 -23.16 4.84 -28.57
C GLY A 298 -24.58 5.18 -28.07
N ASP A 299 -25.17 4.37 -27.19
CA ASP A 299 -26.44 4.68 -26.51
C ASP A 299 -26.18 5.40 -25.16
N HIS A 300 -27.23 6.03 -24.63
CA HIS A 300 -27.26 6.71 -23.35
C HIS A 300 -27.96 5.90 -22.25
N THR A 301 -28.68 4.83 -22.61
CA THR A 301 -29.41 4.00 -21.64
C THR A 301 -28.49 2.98 -20.96
N ALA A 302 -28.25 3.17 -19.66
CA ALA A 302 -27.48 2.24 -18.84
C ALA A 302 -28.38 1.29 -18.05
N TYR A 303 -28.06 0.01 -18.09
CA TYR A 303 -28.71 -1.07 -17.35
C TYR A 303 -27.79 -1.53 -16.22
N GLN A 304 -28.36 -1.72 -15.03
CA GLN A 304 -27.59 -2.18 -13.88
C GLN A 304 -27.78 -3.70 -13.69
N GLY A 305 -26.68 -4.39 -13.44
CA GLY A 305 -26.63 -5.80 -13.06
C GLY A 305 -25.73 -6.01 -11.84
N VAL A 306 -25.59 -7.27 -11.45
CA VAL A 306 -24.79 -7.72 -10.31
C VAL A 306 -23.89 -8.87 -10.72
N ILE A 307 -22.65 -8.86 -10.24
CA ILE A 307 -21.71 -9.96 -10.40
C ILE A 307 -22.20 -11.17 -9.59
N PHE A 308 -22.66 -12.19 -10.28
CA PHE A 308 -23.15 -13.43 -9.68
C PHE A 308 -22.03 -14.39 -9.34
N LYS A 309 -21.06 -14.51 -10.24
CA LYS A 309 -19.93 -15.43 -10.12
C LYS A 309 -18.70 -14.84 -10.81
N VAL A 310 -17.55 -15.05 -10.20
CA VAL A 310 -16.24 -14.68 -10.73
C VAL A 310 -15.49 -15.98 -11.03
N GLU A 311 -15.03 -16.13 -12.26
CA GLU A 311 -14.18 -17.22 -12.75
C GLU A 311 -12.82 -16.65 -13.15
N ASP A 312 -11.88 -17.49 -13.61
CA ASP A 312 -10.49 -17.10 -13.88
C ASP A 312 -10.36 -15.80 -14.71
N LYS A 313 -11.00 -15.76 -15.88
CA LYS A 313 -11.00 -14.59 -16.78
C LYS A 313 -12.40 -14.04 -17.07
N TYR A 314 -13.42 -14.58 -16.42
CA TYR A 314 -14.80 -14.30 -16.76
C TYR A 314 -15.63 -13.89 -15.55
N CYS A 315 -16.50 -12.91 -15.76
CA CYS A 315 -17.54 -12.53 -14.83
C CYS A 315 -18.89 -12.98 -15.37
N VAL A 316 -19.69 -13.65 -14.52
CA VAL A 316 -21.09 -13.96 -14.79
C VAL A 316 -21.95 -12.90 -14.11
N ILE A 317 -22.82 -12.28 -14.90
CA ILE A 317 -23.65 -11.13 -14.52
C ILE A 317 -25.10 -11.59 -14.49
N THR A 318 -25.85 -11.17 -13.48
CA THR A 318 -27.28 -11.42 -13.33
C THR A 318 -28.02 -10.16 -12.91
N GLY A 319 -29.36 -10.23 -12.84
CA GLY A 319 -30.19 -9.13 -12.37
C GLY A 319 -30.28 -7.94 -13.33
N LEU A 320 -29.91 -8.14 -14.60
CA LEU A 320 -30.08 -7.15 -15.66
C LEU A 320 -31.54 -7.09 -16.12
N HIS A 321 -31.94 -5.95 -16.68
CA HIS A 321 -33.26 -5.80 -17.26
C HIS A 321 -33.48 -6.80 -18.41
N PRO A 322 -34.67 -7.42 -18.55
CA PRO A 322 -34.94 -8.41 -19.60
C PRO A 322 -34.66 -7.90 -21.02
N ASP A 323 -34.91 -6.62 -21.28
CA ASP A 323 -34.71 -6.01 -22.60
C ASP A 323 -33.25 -6.10 -23.06
N ILE A 324 -32.29 -5.77 -22.19
CA ILE A 324 -30.87 -5.82 -22.58
C ILE A 324 -30.38 -7.25 -22.76
N VAL A 325 -30.88 -8.17 -21.93
CA VAL A 325 -30.58 -9.60 -22.06
C VAL A 325 -31.09 -10.13 -23.39
N THR A 326 -32.31 -9.75 -23.78
CA THR A 326 -32.94 -10.13 -25.05
C THR A 326 -32.19 -9.56 -26.25
N ASN A 327 -31.79 -8.28 -26.18
CA ASN A 327 -31.01 -7.64 -27.25
C ASN A 327 -29.68 -8.37 -27.51
N ILE A 328 -28.96 -8.73 -26.44
CA ILE A 328 -27.69 -9.45 -26.54
C ILE A 328 -27.91 -10.88 -27.04
N GLN A 329 -29.00 -11.54 -26.62
CA GLN A 329 -29.35 -12.87 -27.12
C GLN A 329 -29.67 -12.86 -28.62
N GLN A 330 -30.34 -11.83 -29.12
CA GLN A 330 -30.65 -11.67 -30.55
C GLN A 330 -29.43 -11.25 -31.38
N CYS A 331 -28.57 -10.39 -30.82
CA CYS A 331 -27.38 -9.86 -31.47
C CYS A 331 -26.12 -10.07 -30.61
N PRO A 332 -25.47 -11.25 -30.67
CA PRO A 332 -24.28 -11.55 -29.84
C PRO A 332 -23.06 -10.66 -30.12
N LYS A 333 -23.01 -10.02 -31.29
CA LYS A 333 -21.95 -9.07 -31.68
C LYS A 333 -22.27 -7.62 -31.30
N LEU A 334 -23.34 -7.38 -30.53
CA LEU A 334 -23.66 -6.05 -30.05
C LEU A 334 -22.51 -5.56 -29.16
N GLU A 335 -21.95 -4.43 -29.54
CA GLU A 335 -20.88 -3.77 -28.80
C GLU A 335 -21.48 -3.03 -27.61
N MET A 336 -20.90 -3.24 -26.44
CA MET A 336 -21.38 -2.74 -25.17
C MET A 336 -20.26 -2.03 -24.43
N ASP A 337 -20.62 -1.00 -23.69
CA ASP A 337 -19.72 -0.38 -22.72
C ASP A 337 -20.12 -0.86 -21.32
N VAL A 338 -19.11 -1.23 -20.54
CA VAL A 338 -19.29 -1.83 -19.21
C VAL A 338 -18.52 -1.04 -18.16
N ARG A 339 -19.16 -0.84 -17.00
CA ARG A 339 -18.57 -0.19 -15.85
C ARG A 339 -18.79 -0.99 -14.59
N PHE A 340 -17.71 -1.28 -13.87
CA PHE A 340 -17.76 -1.91 -12.56
C PHE A 340 -18.00 -0.87 -11.48
N ARG A 341 -18.81 -1.24 -10.49
CA ARG A 341 -19.17 -0.42 -9.33
C ARG A 341 -19.12 -1.28 -8.08
N LEU A 342 -18.65 -0.71 -6.98
CA LEU A 342 -18.51 -1.40 -5.70
C LEU A 342 -19.87 -1.83 -5.15
N GLY A 343 -19.98 -3.11 -4.80
CA GLY A 343 -21.06 -3.61 -3.97
C GLY A 343 -20.87 -3.18 -2.51
N ARG A 344 -21.46 -2.07 -2.09
CA ARG A 344 -21.21 -1.48 -0.75
C ARG A 344 -21.70 -2.27 0.46
N ILE A 345 -22.49 -3.34 0.27
CA ILE A 345 -23.16 -4.05 1.37
C ILE A 345 -22.20 -4.60 2.44
N HIS A 346 -21.00 -5.03 2.05
CA HIS A 346 -20.02 -5.53 3.01
C HIS A 346 -19.40 -4.40 3.82
N TYR A 347 -19.11 -3.25 3.19
CA TYR A 347 -18.68 -2.05 3.89
C TYR A 347 -19.76 -1.48 4.81
N GLU A 348 -21.02 -1.42 4.36
CA GLU A 348 -22.16 -1.03 5.21
C GLU A 348 -22.25 -1.91 6.47
N ARG A 349 -22.02 -3.22 6.33
CA ARG A 349 -21.97 -4.16 7.45
C ARG A 349 -20.76 -3.94 8.35
N MET A 350 -19.58 -3.64 7.79
CA MET A 350 -18.38 -3.34 8.56
C MET A 350 -18.56 -2.05 9.37
N HIS A 351 -19.08 -0.99 8.75
CA HIS A 351 -19.44 0.27 9.42
C HIS A 351 -20.42 0.03 10.56
N ARG A 352 -21.53 -0.67 10.29
CA ARG A 352 -22.47 -1.04 11.34
C ARG A 352 -21.80 -1.87 12.44
N GLY A 353 -20.90 -2.79 12.08
CA GLY A 353 -20.13 -3.58 13.04
C GLY A 353 -19.32 -2.71 13.99
N VAL A 354 -18.63 -1.70 13.47
CA VAL A 354 -17.86 -0.71 14.26
C VAL A 354 -18.78 0.03 15.25
N GLU A 355 -19.94 0.52 14.80
CA GLU A 355 -20.91 1.19 15.68
C GLU A 355 -21.45 0.25 16.78
N GLN A 356 -21.73 -1.01 16.43
CA GLN A 356 -22.27 -1.99 17.38
C GLN A 356 -21.28 -2.33 18.50
N VAL A 357 -19.97 -2.18 18.30
CA VAL A 357 -18.98 -2.35 19.35
C VAL A 357 -19.17 -1.31 20.46
N GLU A 358 -19.40 -0.05 20.10
CA GLU A 358 -19.64 1.02 21.06
C GLU A 358 -21.02 0.89 21.72
N ILE A 359 -22.08 0.73 20.91
CA ILE A 359 -23.47 0.65 21.38
C ILE A 359 -23.65 -0.48 22.41
N ASN A 360 -23.04 -1.64 22.16
CA ASN A 360 -23.16 -2.81 23.05
C ASN A 360 -22.09 -2.83 24.17
N GLY A 361 -21.25 -1.80 24.28
CA GLY A 361 -20.26 -1.69 25.35
C GLY A 361 -19.08 -2.64 25.25
N PHE A 362 -18.74 -3.14 24.05
CA PHE A 362 -17.63 -4.08 23.81
C PHE A 362 -16.24 -3.41 23.75
N LEU A 363 -16.17 -2.07 23.76
CA LEU A 363 -14.90 -1.34 23.68
C LEU A 363 -13.92 -1.75 24.80
N ARG A 364 -14.39 -2.05 26.01
CA ARG A 364 -13.52 -2.45 27.13
C ARG A 364 -12.88 -3.81 26.96
N GLN A 365 -13.45 -4.66 26.11
CA GLN A 365 -12.93 -5.97 25.74
C GLN A 365 -11.87 -5.82 24.64
N LEU A 366 -12.06 -4.88 23.72
CA LEU A 366 -11.05 -4.55 22.70
C LEU A 366 -9.85 -3.80 23.28
N PHE A 367 -10.08 -3.00 24.33
CA PHE A 367 -9.06 -2.24 25.06
C PHE A 367 -9.05 -2.67 26.54
N PRO A 368 -8.57 -3.89 26.85
CA PRO A 368 -8.51 -4.36 28.22
C PRO A 368 -7.55 -3.50 29.05
N SER A 369 -7.97 -3.11 30.24
CA SER A 369 -7.11 -2.44 31.24
C SER A 369 -6.36 -3.49 32.06
N ASP A 370 -5.12 -3.19 32.46
CA ASP A 370 -4.26 -4.04 33.30
C ASP A 370 -4.82 -4.37 34.70
N ALA A 371 -6.02 -3.92 35.03
CA ALA A 371 -6.64 -4.17 36.32
C ALA A 371 -6.82 -5.69 36.58
N PRO A 372 -6.20 -6.25 37.63
CA PRO A 372 -6.30 -7.67 37.91
C PRO A 372 -7.72 -8.02 38.38
N ARG A 373 -8.56 -8.53 37.48
CA ARG A 373 -9.84 -9.13 37.88
C ARG A 373 -9.56 -10.48 38.56
N LYS A 374 -10.08 -10.68 39.76
CA LYS A 374 -9.95 -11.97 40.47
C LYS A 374 -10.83 -13.00 39.76
N ASN A 375 -10.28 -14.17 39.45
CA ASN A 375 -11.10 -15.31 39.04
C ASN A 375 -11.82 -15.83 40.27
N ILE A 376 -13.15 -15.67 40.29
CA ILE A 376 -14.01 -16.07 41.41
C ILE A 376 -14.43 -17.55 41.26
N ARG A 377 -14.17 -18.17 40.11
CA ARG A 377 -14.59 -19.55 39.80
C ARG A 377 -13.43 -20.53 39.96
N GLN A 378 -13.74 -21.71 40.48
CA GLN A 378 -12.81 -22.84 40.46
C GLN A 378 -12.56 -23.29 39.01
N PRO A 379 -11.33 -23.68 38.66
CA PRO A 379 -11.03 -24.22 37.34
C PRO A 379 -11.84 -25.50 37.06
N ILE A 380 -12.45 -25.55 35.89
CA ILE A 380 -13.09 -26.72 35.30
C ILE A 380 -11.99 -27.56 34.62
N THR A 381 -11.94 -28.85 34.95
CA THR A 381 -11.12 -29.84 34.25
C THR A 381 -12.00 -30.55 33.22
N ILE A 382 -11.54 -30.63 31.98
CA ILE A 382 -12.33 -31.19 30.86
C ILE A 382 -11.89 -32.64 30.61
N GLY A 383 -12.80 -33.58 30.80
CA GLY A 383 -12.60 -34.99 30.50
C GLY A 383 -12.78 -35.32 29.01
N ARG A 384 -12.19 -36.43 28.57
CA ARG A 384 -12.27 -36.90 27.17
C ARG A 384 -13.70 -37.04 26.65
N ASN A 385 -14.63 -37.45 27.50
CA ASN A 385 -16.02 -37.70 27.13
C ASN A 385 -16.86 -36.42 27.02
N GLU A 386 -16.36 -35.30 27.54
CA GLU A 386 -17.02 -33.99 27.48
C GLU A 386 -16.65 -33.23 26.19
N LEU A 387 -15.60 -33.67 25.49
CA LEU A 387 -15.19 -33.10 24.21
C LEU A 387 -16.05 -33.65 23.06
N PHE A 388 -16.56 -32.74 22.23
CA PHE A 388 -17.24 -33.12 20.98
C PHE A 388 -16.29 -33.85 20.04
N ASN A 389 -15.11 -33.28 19.78
CA ASN A 389 -14.04 -33.96 19.06
C ASN A 389 -13.06 -34.61 20.05
N LYS A 390 -13.14 -35.94 20.17
CA LYS A 390 -12.30 -36.73 21.07
C LYS A 390 -10.82 -36.75 20.68
N GLN A 391 -10.47 -36.38 19.44
CA GLN A 391 -9.07 -36.31 18.99
C GLN A 391 -8.34 -35.11 19.60
N ILE A 392 -9.07 -34.06 20.01
CA ILE A 392 -8.50 -32.93 20.72
C ILE A 392 -7.83 -33.42 22.01
N TYR A 393 -8.44 -34.36 22.72
CA TYR A 393 -7.90 -34.89 23.99
C TYR A 393 -6.46 -35.41 23.89
N THR A 394 -6.08 -35.95 22.73
CA THR A 394 -4.72 -36.46 22.49
C THR A 394 -3.74 -35.37 22.05
N ASN A 395 -4.22 -34.18 21.70
CA ASN A 395 -3.41 -33.03 21.33
C ASN A 395 -3.33 -32.04 22.50
N GLN A 396 -2.18 -32.02 23.17
CA GLN A 396 -1.97 -31.19 24.36
C GLN A 396 -2.11 -29.69 24.10
N GLU A 397 -1.67 -29.20 22.93
CA GLU A 397 -1.72 -27.77 22.59
C GLU A 397 -3.16 -27.30 22.41
N GLN A 398 -3.95 -28.07 21.66
CA GLN A 398 -5.36 -27.80 21.46
C GLN A 398 -6.15 -27.92 22.77
N MET A 399 -5.89 -28.96 23.58
CA MET A 399 -6.51 -29.08 24.91
C MET A 399 -6.19 -27.89 25.81
N THR A 400 -4.93 -27.46 25.84
CA THR A 400 -4.52 -26.30 26.63
C THR A 400 -5.26 -25.03 26.19
N ALA A 401 -5.46 -24.84 24.88
CA ALA A 401 -6.23 -23.72 24.37
C ALA A 401 -7.69 -23.78 24.83
N VAL A 402 -8.35 -24.93 24.70
CA VAL A 402 -9.73 -25.14 25.14
C VAL A 402 -9.86 -24.89 26.65
N GLU A 403 -9.00 -25.51 27.46
CA GLU A 403 -9.02 -25.34 28.93
C GLU A 403 -8.82 -23.88 29.35
N LYS A 404 -7.88 -23.17 28.72
CA LYS A 404 -7.62 -21.75 29.03
C LYS A 404 -8.84 -20.87 28.75
N ILE A 405 -9.54 -21.12 27.63
CA ILE A 405 -10.74 -20.39 27.20
C ILE A 405 -11.90 -20.69 28.14
N VAL A 406 -12.21 -21.97 28.38
CA VAL A 406 -13.31 -22.40 29.25
C VAL A 406 -13.13 -21.88 30.67
N ASN A 407 -11.89 -21.86 31.17
CA ASN A 407 -11.57 -21.38 32.50
C ASN A 407 -11.45 -19.86 32.63
N ASN A 408 -11.69 -19.11 31.55
CA ASN A 408 -11.59 -17.65 31.53
C ASN A 408 -10.28 -17.13 32.19
N THR A 409 -9.16 -17.79 31.90
CA THR A 409 -7.82 -17.43 32.39
C THR A 409 -7.39 -16.00 32.03
N SER A 410 -7.88 -15.46 30.90
CA SER A 410 -7.68 -14.08 30.41
C SER A 410 -8.49 -13.01 31.16
N LYS A 411 -9.38 -13.41 32.08
CA LYS A 411 -10.08 -12.49 33.01
C LYS A 411 -10.86 -11.38 32.30
N GLY A 412 -11.50 -11.69 31.18
CA GLY A 412 -12.33 -10.75 30.41
C GLY A 412 -11.62 -10.05 29.26
N ALA A 413 -10.32 -10.29 29.06
CA ALA A 413 -9.67 -10.00 27.79
C ALA A 413 -10.03 -11.09 26.74
N PRO A 414 -10.13 -10.74 25.46
CA PRO A 414 -10.42 -11.71 24.40
C PRO A 414 -9.26 -12.70 24.23
N TYR A 415 -9.58 -13.92 23.80
CA TYR A 415 -8.58 -14.91 23.42
C TYR A 415 -8.24 -14.79 21.94
N ILE A 416 -6.97 -14.94 21.63
CA ILE A 416 -6.48 -15.13 20.28
C ILE A 416 -5.91 -16.54 20.22
N VAL A 417 -6.56 -17.42 19.44
CA VAL A 417 -6.06 -18.76 19.17
C VAL A 417 -5.27 -18.70 17.87
N TYR A 418 -3.99 -19.02 17.94
CA TYR A 418 -3.10 -19.06 16.78
C TYR A 418 -2.81 -20.50 16.39
N GLY A 419 -3.10 -20.85 15.14
CA GLY A 419 -2.86 -22.18 14.58
C GLY A 419 -2.19 -22.08 13.20
N PRO A 420 -0.90 -22.46 13.08
CA PRO A 420 -0.22 -22.58 11.78
C PRO A 420 -0.97 -23.50 10.80
N PRO A 421 -0.72 -23.39 9.47
CA PRO A 421 -1.36 -24.26 8.49
C PRO A 421 -1.19 -25.75 8.84
N GLY A 422 -2.28 -26.52 8.82
CA GLY A 422 -2.28 -27.95 9.13
C GLY A 422 -2.39 -28.33 10.61
N THR A 423 -2.47 -27.36 11.53
CA THR A 423 -2.60 -27.61 12.99
C THR A 423 -4.03 -27.94 13.46
N GLY A 424 -4.98 -28.06 12.53
CA GLY A 424 -6.36 -28.45 12.85
C GLY A 424 -7.13 -27.41 13.68
N MET A 425 -6.95 -26.12 13.38
CA MET A 425 -7.67 -25.01 14.05
C MET A 425 -9.18 -25.00 13.75
N LEU A 426 -9.59 -25.50 12.58
CA LEU A 426 -10.97 -25.48 12.08
C LEU A 426 -11.84 -26.61 12.65
#